data_AF-A0A847NUM9-F1
#
_entry.id   AF-A0A847NUM9-F1
#
_cell.length_a   1.000
_cell.length_b   1.000
_cell.length_c   1.000
_cell.angle_alpha   90.00
_cell.angle_beta   90.00
_cell.angle_gamma   90.00
#
_symmetry.space_group_name_H-M   'P 1'
#
loop_
_entity.id
_entity.type
_entity.pdbx_description
1 polymer ?
#
loop_
_entity_poly.entity_id
_entity_poly.type
_entity_poly.pdbx_seq_one_letter_code
_entity_poly.pdbx_strand_id
1 'polypeptide(L)'
;MKCFEITNCSEKKRKSCYVWTSFQSSPEELDNIKCWVLKGAYLQKNKSQLLKCRKCNYYLMMNRDHGIVADTRSDIATICCDGVINSDKTRALEKVWETLMNNGKYNVILDISQVNNIYSCGLGLLVKMHKDAQANNGMLIVTGVQGYALAIFTSTKLSKLLFMAADQKAALQLFDLQKKKQEEAEKEAAQKEIVAGPAESIKSPRKRIPCWDFFENHNPVCQINCDECPKKISPSRDPCWVVEGLIEGVSFQYINEKCEKCDYFLKYGKRVTPKADSNNDKNSSSGKET
;
A
#
# COMPACT_ATOMS: atom_id res chain seq x y z
N MET A 1 30.58 -12.38 -20.98
CA MET A 1 31.39 -12.11 -19.78
C MET A 1 31.05 -13.11 -18.69
N LYS A 2 32.07 -13.51 -17.94
CA LYS A 2 32.16 -14.73 -17.13
C LYS A 2 31.53 -14.50 -15.74
N CYS A 3 30.75 -15.46 -15.23
CA CYS A 3 30.58 -15.60 -13.78
C CYS A 3 31.99 -15.89 -13.25
N PHE A 4 32.54 -15.01 -12.43
CA PHE A 4 33.89 -15.19 -11.93
C PHE A 4 33.85 -16.08 -10.69
N GLU A 5 34.52 -17.22 -10.79
CA GLU A 5 35.12 -17.87 -9.65
C GLU A 5 36.10 -16.88 -9.01
N ILE A 6 36.08 -16.77 -7.67
CA ILE A 6 36.85 -15.79 -6.88
C ILE A 6 38.31 -15.70 -7.31
N THR A 7 38.87 -16.85 -7.67
CA THR A 7 40.29 -17.05 -8.01
C THR A 7 40.74 -16.31 -9.27
N ASN A 8 39.82 -15.88 -10.15
CA ASN A 8 40.18 -15.30 -11.46
C ASN A 8 39.59 -13.89 -11.74
N CYS A 9 39.11 -13.19 -10.72
CA CYS A 9 38.50 -11.86 -10.89
C CYS A 9 39.52 -10.72 -10.66
N SER A 10 39.78 -9.91 -11.69
CA SER A 10 40.62 -8.70 -11.59
C SER A 10 40.03 -7.68 -10.60
N GLU A 11 40.88 -6.97 -9.85
CA GLU A 11 40.48 -6.02 -8.80
C GLU A 11 39.46 -4.95 -9.28
N LYS A 12 39.62 -4.44 -10.51
CA LYS A 12 38.70 -3.47 -11.13
C LYS A 12 37.27 -4.01 -11.29
N LYS A 13 37.12 -5.31 -11.52
CA LYS A 13 35.81 -5.97 -11.65
C LYS A 13 35.18 -6.26 -10.29
N ARG A 14 35.98 -6.58 -9.26
CA ARG A 14 35.50 -6.77 -7.88
C ARG A 14 34.87 -5.49 -7.33
N LYS A 15 35.47 -4.32 -7.56
CA LYS A 15 34.92 -3.02 -7.16
C LYS A 15 33.57 -2.67 -7.82
N SER A 16 33.22 -3.31 -8.94
CA SER A 16 31.92 -3.13 -9.63
C SER A 16 30.85 -4.15 -9.22
N CYS A 17 31.19 -5.09 -8.34
CA CYS A 17 30.27 -6.11 -7.83
C CYS A 17 29.52 -5.60 -6.61
N TYR A 18 28.20 -5.75 -6.63
CA TYR A 18 27.31 -5.30 -5.55
C TYR A 18 27.60 -6.03 -4.22
N VAL A 19 27.76 -7.36 -4.27
CA VAL A 19 28.03 -8.16 -3.08
C VAL A 19 29.41 -7.80 -2.49
N TRP A 20 30.45 -7.64 -3.31
CA TRP A 20 31.78 -7.23 -2.80
C TRP A 20 31.72 -5.87 -2.08
N THR A 21 31.00 -4.89 -2.64
CA THR A 21 30.86 -3.58 -2.00
C THR A 21 30.14 -3.63 -0.65
N SER A 22 29.25 -4.61 -0.44
CA SER A 22 28.51 -4.77 0.82
C SER A 22 29.31 -5.47 1.92
N PHE A 23 30.39 -6.18 1.58
CA PHE A 23 31.21 -6.98 2.50
C PHE A 23 32.68 -6.54 2.50
N GLN A 24 32.96 -5.28 2.16
CA GLN A 24 34.32 -4.73 2.13
C GLN A 24 35.05 -4.79 3.48
N SER A 25 34.30 -4.80 4.59
CA SER A 25 34.82 -4.84 5.96
C SER A 25 35.17 -6.24 6.47
N SER A 26 34.73 -7.31 5.79
CA SER A 26 35.00 -8.71 6.17
C SER A 26 35.19 -9.59 4.92
N PRO A 27 36.26 -9.36 4.13
CA PRO A 27 36.50 -10.03 2.85
C PRO A 27 36.72 -11.55 2.97
N GLU A 28 37.16 -12.05 4.13
CA GLU A 28 37.30 -13.48 4.43
C GLU A 28 35.99 -14.26 4.35
N GLU A 29 34.84 -13.62 4.61
CA GLU A 29 33.51 -14.24 4.42
C GLU A 29 33.23 -14.58 2.94
N LEU A 30 34.00 -13.98 2.04
CA LEU A 30 33.84 -14.12 0.61
C LEU A 30 34.71 -15.22 0.01
N ASP A 31 35.68 -15.81 0.72
CA ASP A 31 36.68 -16.73 0.15
C ASP A 31 36.09 -18.05 -0.40
N ASN A 32 34.86 -18.40 -0.03
CA ASN A 32 34.16 -19.60 -0.49
C ASN A 32 32.98 -19.34 -1.45
N ILE A 33 32.75 -18.08 -1.85
CA ILE A 33 31.58 -17.66 -2.61
C ILE A 33 31.78 -17.75 -4.14
N LYS A 34 31.20 -18.78 -4.76
CA LYS A 34 31.40 -19.06 -6.20
C LYS A 34 30.63 -18.13 -7.16
N CYS A 35 29.83 -17.18 -6.69
CA CYS A 35 29.00 -16.34 -7.58
C CYS A 35 28.75 -14.93 -7.06
N TRP A 36 28.73 -13.97 -7.98
CA TRP A 36 28.66 -12.54 -7.72
C TRP A 36 27.57 -11.89 -8.58
N VAL A 37 26.77 -10.98 -8.01
CA VAL A 37 25.78 -10.19 -8.77
C VAL A 37 26.40 -8.85 -9.18
N LEU A 38 26.34 -8.54 -10.48
CA LEU A 38 26.84 -7.29 -11.05
C LEU A 38 25.89 -6.12 -10.72
N LYS A 39 26.44 -4.94 -10.44
CA LYS A 39 25.65 -3.70 -10.33
C LYS A 39 25.00 -3.40 -11.71
N GLY A 40 23.68 -3.27 -11.74
CA GLY A 40 22.94 -3.12 -13.01
C GLY A 40 22.65 -4.43 -13.76
N ALA A 41 22.61 -5.58 -13.06
CA ALA A 41 22.23 -6.88 -13.64
C ALA A 41 20.84 -6.90 -14.29
N TYR A 42 19.97 -5.94 -13.96
CA TYR A 42 18.60 -5.81 -14.49
C TYR A 42 18.52 -4.97 -15.78
N LEU A 43 19.62 -4.39 -16.27
CA LEU A 43 19.65 -3.73 -17.57
C LEU A 43 19.55 -4.77 -18.70
N GLN A 44 18.79 -4.48 -19.76
CA GLN A 44 18.54 -5.42 -20.87
C GLN A 44 19.82 -6.06 -21.43
N LYS A 45 20.90 -5.28 -21.53
CA LYS A 45 22.23 -5.74 -21.99
C LYS A 45 22.83 -6.89 -21.17
N ASN A 46 22.35 -7.11 -19.95
CA ASN A 46 22.86 -8.10 -19.00
C ASN A 46 21.91 -9.28 -18.77
N LYS A 47 20.77 -9.35 -19.49
CA LYS A 47 19.70 -10.35 -19.32
C LYS A 47 20.20 -11.80 -19.39
N SER A 48 21.09 -12.10 -20.34
CA SER A 48 21.67 -13.45 -20.51
C SER A 48 22.60 -13.85 -19.36
N GLN A 49 23.25 -12.88 -18.72
CA GLN A 49 24.18 -13.11 -17.60
C GLN A 49 23.44 -13.26 -16.28
N LEU A 50 22.35 -12.50 -16.08
CA LEU A 50 21.44 -12.66 -14.95
C LEU A 50 20.78 -14.05 -14.94
N LEU A 51 20.34 -14.55 -16.10
CA LEU A 51 19.78 -15.90 -16.25
C LEU A 51 20.78 -17.01 -15.86
N LYS A 52 22.08 -16.80 -16.10
CA LYS A 52 23.12 -17.74 -15.68
C LYS A 52 23.40 -17.65 -14.18
N CYS A 53 23.40 -16.45 -13.59
CA CYS A 53 23.58 -16.26 -12.14
C CYS A 53 22.45 -16.92 -11.33
N ARG A 54 21.19 -16.79 -11.77
CA ARG A 54 20.02 -17.41 -11.11
C ARG A 54 20.06 -18.94 -11.08
N LYS A 55 20.85 -19.56 -11.96
CA LYS A 55 21.05 -21.02 -12.00
C LYS A 55 22.25 -21.49 -11.17
N CYS A 56 23.00 -20.59 -10.54
CA CYS A 56 24.18 -20.95 -9.77
C CYS A 56 23.81 -21.48 -8.38
N ASN A 57 24.48 -22.54 -7.93
CA ASN A 57 24.31 -23.14 -6.61
C ASN A 57 24.43 -22.13 -5.47
N TYR A 58 25.31 -21.12 -5.55
CA TYR A 58 25.41 -20.11 -4.50
C TYR A 58 24.17 -19.20 -4.41
N TYR A 59 23.65 -18.74 -5.54
CA TYR A 59 22.39 -17.98 -5.57
C TYR A 59 21.23 -18.83 -5.03
N LEU A 60 21.22 -20.12 -5.37
CA LEU A 60 20.24 -21.07 -4.87
C LEU A 60 20.41 -21.34 -3.36
N MET A 61 21.64 -21.39 -2.83
CA MET A 61 21.92 -21.59 -1.40
C MET A 61 21.56 -20.36 -0.57
N MET A 62 21.92 -19.16 -1.01
CA MET A 62 21.58 -17.91 -0.29
C MET A 62 20.08 -17.60 -0.31
N ASN A 63 19.36 -18.05 -1.35
CA ASN A 63 17.91 -17.93 -1.42
C ASN A 63 17.17 -19.19 -0.93
N ARG A 64 17.89 -20.26 -0.56
CA ARG A 64 17.28 -21.51 -0.05
C ARG A 64 16.69 -21.33 1.34
N ASP A 65 17.32 -20.51 2.17
CA ASP A 65 16.98 -20.45 3.60
C ASP A 65 15.79 -19.55 3.95
N HIS A 66 15.32 -18.73 3.00
CA HIS A 66 14.17 -17.86 3.24
C HIS A 66 12.89 -18.35 2.58
N GLY A 67 12.99 -19.30 1.63
CA GLY A 67 11.83 -19.84 0.93
C GLY A 67 10.99 -18.80 0.20
N ILE A 68 11.54 -17.59 -0.01
CA ILE A 68 10.85 -16.43 -0.58
C ILE A 68 11.64 -15.96 -1.80
N VAL A 69 11.09 -16.14 -3.01
CA VAL A 69 11.69 -15.66 -4.26
C VAL A 69 10.85 -14.52 -4.82
N ALA A 70 11.44 -13.33 -4.95
CA ALA A 70 10.79 -12.18 -5.58
C ALA A 70 11.30 -11.95 -7.01
N ASP A 71 10.42 -11.92 -8.02
CA ASP A 71 10.74 -11.52 -9.39
C ASP A 71 9.97 -10.25 -9.78
N THR A 72 10.70 -9.19 -10.16
CA THR A 72 10.18 -7.83 -10.39
C THR A 72 10.21 -7.40 -11.86
N ARG A 73 10.06 -8.36 -12.78
CA ARG A 73 10.24 -8.14 -14.24
C ARG A 73 9.15 -7.30 -14.91
N SER A 74 8.03 -7.07 -14.22
CA SER A 74 6.83 -6.38 -14.70
C SER A 74 6.39 -5.26 -13.73
N ASP A 75 5.36 -4.50 -14.11
CA ASP A 75 4.52 -3.75 -13.17
C ASP A 75 4.00 -4.63 -12.02
N ILE A 76 3.84 -5.93 -12.28
CA ILE A 76 3.49 -6.96 -11.31
C ILE A 76 4.77 -7.61 -10.73
N ALA A 77 4.89 -7.64 -9.40
CA ALA A 77 5.92 -8.42 -8.70
C ALA A 77 5.37 -9.80 -8.32
N THR A 78 6.17 -10.86 -8.43
CA THR A 78 5.79 -12.20 -7.95
C THR A 78 6.65 -12.57 -6.76
N ILE A 79 6.03 -13.00 -5.66
CA ILE A 79 6.66 -13.53 -4.44
C ILE A 79 6.27 -15.01 -4.34
N CYS A 80 7.24 -15.93 -4.34
CA CYS A 80 6.99 -17.36 -4.15
C CYS A 80 7.40 -17.77 -2.74
N CYS A 81 6.49 -18.33 -1.95
CA CYS A 81 6.73 -18.88 -0.62
C CYS A 81 6.75 -20.42 -0.65
N ASP A 82 7.58 -21.03 0.18
CA ASP A 82 7.61 -22.49 0.39
C ASP A 82 7.52 -22.89 1.88
N GLY A 83 7.26 -24.18 2.13
CA GLY A 83 7.29 -24.78 3.46
C GLY A 83 6.23 -24.21 4.40
N VAL A 84 6.63 -23.92 5.65
CA VAL A 84 5.72 -23.39 6.68
C VAL A 84 5.89 -21.88 6.81
N ILE A 85 4.79 -21.11 6.74
CA ILE A 85 4.80 -19.68 7.07
C ILE A 85 4.57 -19.53 8.59
N ASN A 86 5.67 -19.46 9.32
CA ASN A 86 5.74 -19.20 10.76
C ASN A 86 6.15 -17.73 11.04
N SER A 87 6.40 -17.38 12.30
CA SER A 87 6.79 -16.01 12.70
C SER A 87 8.05 -15.49 12.00
N ASP A 88 9.06 -16.35 11.80
CA ASP A 88 10.31 -15.95 11.16
C ASP A 88 10.12 -15.70 9.66
N LYS A 89 9.45 -16.61 8.95
CA LYS A 89 9.10 -16.41 7.53
C LYS A 89 8.16 -15.23 7.33
N THR A 90 7.26 -14.97 8.29
CA THR A 90 6.38 -13.80 8.27
C THR A 90 7.19 -12.50 8.32
N ARG A 91 8.19 -12.41 9.21
CA ARG A 91 9.08 -11.24 9.29
C ARG A 91 9.90 -11.07 8.00
N ALA A 92 10.36 -12.17 7.40
CA ALA A 92 11.07 -12.11 6.12
C ALA A 92 10.15 -11.62 4.98
N LEU A 93 8.92 -12.14 4.91
CA LEU A 93 7.91 -11.74 3.94
C LEU A 93 7.53 -10.27 4.10
N GLU A 94 7.41 -9.78 5.34
CA GLU A 94 7.12 -8.37 5.63
C GLU A 94 8.21 -7.45 5.10
N LYS A 95 9.49 -7.78 5.31
CA LYS A 95 10.61 -7.00 4.74
C LYS A 95 10.60 -6.98 3.20
N VAL A 96 10.24 -8.11 2.56
CA VAL A 96 10.08 -8.16 1.10
C VAL A 96 8.93 -7.26 0.67
N TRP A 97 7.80 -7.30 1.37
CA TRP A 97 6.65 -6.44 1.11
C TRP A 97 6.99 -4.96 1.26
N GLU A 98 7.62 -4.55 2.35
CA GLU A 98 8.09 -3.18 2.58
C GLU A 98 9.03 -2.71 1.46
N THR A 99 9.94 -3.58 1.03
CA THR A 99 10.84 -3.28 -0.09
C THR A 99 10.06 -3.06 -1.39
N LEU A 100 9.02 -3.85 -1.66
CA LEU A 100 8.18 -3.67 -2.86
C LEU A 100 7.39 -2.35 -2.79
N MET A 101 6.80 -2.03 -1.62
CA MET A 101 6.08 -0.77 -1.41
C MET A 101 7.00 0.45 -1.59
N ASN A 102 8.21 0.42 -1.02
CA ASN A 102 9.20 1.49 -1.17
C ASN A 102 9.63 1.70 -2.63
N ASN A 103 9.46 0.69 -3.48
CA ASN A 103 9.73 0.76 -4.92
C ASN A 103 8.46 1.05 -5.76
N GLY A 104 7.34 1.40 -5.13
CA GLY A 104 6.06 1.70 -5.80
C GLY A 104 5.42 0.48 -6.47
N LYS A 105 5.72 -0.73 -6.00
CA LYS A 105 5.19 -1.99 -6.55
C LYS A 105 4.06 -2.52 -5.68
N TYR A 106 2.82 -2.23 -6.07
CA TYR A 106 1.61 -2.62 -5.35
C TYR A 106 0.81 -3.74 -6.02
N ASN A 107 1.14 -4.09 -7.26
CA ASN A 107 0.57 -5.24 -7.97
C ASN A 107 1.43 -6.46 -7.69
N VAL A 108 0.94 -7.39 -6.88
CA VAL A 108 1.72 -8.52 -6.39
C VAL A 108 0.97 -9.84 -6.55
N ILE A 109 1.69 -10.84 -7.05
CA ILE A 109 1.29 -12.25 -7.04
C ILE A 109 2.05 -12.92 -5.90
N LEU A 110 1.34 -13.49 -4.93
CA LEU A 110 1.91 -14.31 -3.88
C LEU A 110 1.62 -15.79 -4.17
N ASP A 111 2.62 -16.50 -4.65
CA ASP A 111 2.54 -17.94 -4.90
C ASP A 111 2.86 -18.74 -3.64
N ILE A 112 1.84 -19.44 -3.13
CA ILE A 112 1.95 -20.33 -1.97
C ILE A 112 1.73 -21.81 -2.34
N SER A 113 1.95 -22.18 -3.61
CA SER A 113 1.81 -23.57 -4.09
C SER A 113 2.66 -24.58 -3.33
N GLN A 114 3.83 -24.16 -2.83
CA GLN A 114 4.76 -24.99 -2.06
C GLN A 114 4.61 -24.82 -0.54
N VAL A 115 3.57 -24.10 -0.08
CA VAL A 115 3.32 -23.87 1.34
C VAL A 115 2.40 -24.96 1.88
N ASN A 116 2.85 -25.67 2.91
CA ASN A 116 2.06 -26.75 3.53
C ASN A 116 1.25 -26.28 4.75
N ASN A 117 1.68 -25.20 5.42
CA ASN A 117 1.01 -24.67 6.60
C ASN A 117 1.27 -23.16 6.77
N ILE A 118 0.28 -22.43 7.28
CA ILE A 118 0.33 -20.99 7.52
C ILE A 118 -0.24 -20.70 8.91
N TYR A 119 0.56 -20.04 9.76
CA TYR A 119 0.12 -19.63 11.10
C TYR A 119 -0.60 -18.28 11.08
N SER A 120 -1.24 -17.93 12.20
CA SER A 120 -2.04 -16.71 12.36
C SER A 120 -1.26 -15.43 12.04
N CYS A 121 0.03 -15.37 12.37
CA CYS A 121 0.90 -14.24 12.02
C CYS A 121 1.04 -14.07 10.49
N GLY A 122 1.20 -15.16 9.76
CA GLY A 122 1.23 -15.16 8.30
C GLY A 122 -0.09 -14.66 7.71
N LEU A 123 -1.23 -15.18 8.19
CA LEU A 123 -2.56 -14.74 7.73
C LEU A 123 -2.80 -13.24 7.99
N GLY A 124 -2.42 -12.75 9.17
CA GLY A 124 -2.51 -11.33 9.51
C GLY A 124 -1.71 -10.45 8.57
N LEU A 125 -0.50 -10.88 8.21
CA LEU A 125 0.33 -10.20 7.23
C LEU A 125 -0.33 -10.19 5.84
N LEU A 126 -0.95 -11.28 5.39
CA LEU A 126 -1.64 -11.30 4.09
C LEU A 126 -2.79 -10.29 4.02
N VAL A 127 -3.55 -10.15 5.10
CA VAL A 127 -4.62 -9.14 5.19
C VAL A 127 -4.05 -7.74 5.16
N LYS A 128 -2.95 -7.48 5.87
CA LYS A 128 -2.22 -6.20 5.84
C LYS A 128 -1.74 -5.88 4.41
N MET A 129 -1.01 -6.80 3.79
CA MET A 129 -0.51 -6.65 2.41
C MET A 129 -1.64 -6.36 1.41
N HIS A 130 -2.79 -7.02 1.53
CA HIS A 130 -3.95 -6.78 0.68
C HIS A 130 -4.51 -5.36 0.85
N LYS A 131 -4.70 -4.91 2.09
CA LYS A 131 -5.18 -3.55 2.38
C LYS A 131 -4.20 -2.48 1.89
N ASP A 132 -2.91 -2.68 2.18
CA ASP A 132 -1.84 -1.78 1.75
C ASP A 132 -1.79 -1.67 0.21
N ALA A 133 -1.92 -2.81 -0.51
CA ALA A 133 -2.00 -2.83 -1.96
C ALA A 133 -3.21 -2.04 -2.48
N GLN A 134 -4.41 -2.30 -1.94
CA GLN A 134 -5.64 -1.60 -2.34
C GLN A 134 -5.59 -0.10 -2.09
N ALA A 135 -5.06 0.33 -0.93
CA ALA A 135 -4.92 1.74 -0.58
C ALA A 135 -4.02 2.50 -1.58
N ASN A 136 -3.11 1.80 -2.26
CA ASN A 136 -2.20 2.34 -3.26
C ASN A 136 -2.61 2.00 -4.70
N ASN A 137 -3.91 1.75 -4.95
CA ASN A 137 -4.46 1.37 -6.26
C ASN A 137 -3.80 0.13 -6.89
N GLY A 138 -3.20 -0.72 -6.07
CA GLY A 138 -2.64 -2.01 -6.46
C GLY A 138 -3.57 -3.16 -6.13
N MET A 139 -3.05 -4.38 -6.32
CA MET A 139 -3.76 -5.61 -6.02
C MET A 139 -2.81 -6.72 -5.61
N LEU A 140 -3.16 -7.42 -4.53
CA LEU A 140 -2.53 -8.67 -4.12
C LEU A 140 -3.40 -9.85 -4.56
N ILE A 141 -2.83 -10.77 -5.34
CA ILE A 141 -3.45 -12.04 -5.72
C ILE A 141 -2.65 -13.18 -5.11
N VAL A 142 -3.31 -14.08 -4.39
CA VAL A 142 -2.70 -15.29 -3.83
C VAL A 142 -2.93 -16.47 -4.78
N THR A 143 -1.88 -17.21 -5.14
CA THR A 143 -1.95 -18.36 -6.05
C THR A 143 -1.51 -19.65 -5.39
N GLY A 144 -1.96 -20.79 -5.93
CA GLY A 144 -1.50 -22.11 -5.49
C GLY A 144 -2.02 -22.53 -4.11
N VAL A 145 -3.12 -21.94 -3.63
CA VAL A 145 -3.67 -22.28 -2.32
C VAL A 145 -4.32 -23.66 -2.37
N GLN A 146 -3.74 -24.63 -1.67
CA GLN A 146 -4.19 -26.02 -1.69
C GLN A 146 -4.10 -26.70 -0.31
N GLY A 147 -4.74 -27.87 -0.19
CA GLY A 147 -4.66 -28.71 1.00
C GLY A 147 -5.05 -28.00 2.30
N TYR A 148 -4.20 -28.12 3.32
CA TYR A 148 -4.45 -27.55 4.65
C TYR A 148 -4.52 -26.01 4.64
N ALA A 149 -3.68 -25.35 3.83
CA ALA A 149 -3.72 -23.90 3.67
C ALA A 149 -5.09 -23.43 3.13
N LEU A 150 -5.66 -24.15 2.14
CA LEU A 150 -6.98 -23.83 1.61
C LEU A 150 -8.10 -24.00 2.66
N ALA A 151 -8.01 -25.03 3.49
CA ALA A 151 -8.96 -25.24 4.59
C ALA A 151 -8.93 -24.07 5.60
N ILE A 152 -7.73 -23.58 5.93
CA ILE A 152 -7.55 -22.40 6.80
C ILE A 152 -8.16 -21.15 6.16
N PHE A 153 -7.88 -20.87 4.88
CA PHE A 153 -8.44 -19.70 4.20
C PHE A 153 -9.98 -19.73 4.15
N THR A 154 -10.54 -20.93 3.97
CA THR A 154 -11.99 -21.12 3.92
C THR A 154 -12.63 -20.95 5.30
N SER A 155 -12.06 -21.57 6.34
CA SER A 155 -12.61 -21.51 7.71
C SER A 155 -12.54 -20.09 8.29
N THR A 156 -11.49 -19.34 7.95
CA THR A 156 -11.31 -17.94 8.34
C THR A 156 -12.03 -16.94 7.43
N LYS A 157 -12.72 -17.41 6.39
CA LYS A 157 -13.41 -16.60 5.37
C LYS A 157 -12.49 -15.65 4.59
N LEU A 158 -11.17 -15.83 4.67
CA LEU A 158 -10.20 -15.04 3.90
C LEU A 158 -10.35 -15.25 2.40
N SER A 159 -10.89 -16.38 1.96
CA SER A 159 -11.22 -16.63 0.55
C SER A 159 -12.27 -15.68 -0.03
N LYS A 160 -13.03 -14.97 0.81
CA LYS A 160 -13.98 -13.92 0.38
C LYS A 160 -13.36 -12.53 0.36
N LEU A 161 -12.25 -12.35 1.06
CA LEU A 161 -11.58 -11.05 1.21
C LEU A 161 -10.40 -10.90 0.24
N LEU A 162 -9.60 -11.95 0.10
CA LEU A 162 -8.41 -11.96 -0.73
C LEU A 162 -8.74 -12.42 -2.15
N PHE A 163 -8.09 -11.81 -3.15
CA PHE A 163 -8.13 -12.32 -4.51
C PHE A 163 -7.31 -13.61 -4.58
N MET A 164 -7.93 -14.68 -5.05
CA MET A 164 -7.30 -15.98 -5.19
C MET A 164 -7.38 -16.46 -6.64
N ALA A 165 -6.30 -17.06 -7.14
CA ALA A 165 -6.28 -17.72 -8.43
C ALA A 165 -5.62 -19.10 -8.32
N ALA A 166 -5.94 -20.01 -9.25
CA ALA A 166 -5.37 -21.35 -9.23
C ALA A 166 -3.84 -21.33 -9.44
N ASP A 167 -3.38 -20.56 -10.42
CA ASP A 167 -1.98 -20.45 -10.81
C ASP A 167 -1.60 -19.02 -11.21
N GLN A 168 -0.32 -18.81 -11.52
CA GLN A 168 0.21 -17.52 -11.93
C GLN A 168 -0.42 -17.01 -13.24
N LYS A 169 -0.80 -17.89 -14.16
CA LYS A 169 -1.41 -17.52 -15.44
C LYS A 169 -2.82 -16.96 -15.23
N ALA A 170 -3.60 -17.59 -14.38
CA ALA A 170 -4.92 -17.13 -13.97
C ALA A 170 -4.83 -15.79 -13.19
N ALA A 171 -3.80 -15.62 -12.35
CA ALA A 171 -3.56 -14.35 -11.66
C ALA A 171 -3.29 -13.20 -12.65
N LEU A 172 -2.47 -13.43 -13.67
CA LEU A 172 -2.21 -12.41 -14.71
C LEU A 172 -3.50 -12.02 -15.45
N GLN A 173 -4.37 -12.98 -15.76
CA GLN A 173 -5.67 -12.69 -16.37
C GLN A 173 -6.56 -11.82 -15.48
N LEU A 174 -6.53 -12.02 -14.15
CA LEU A 174 -7.25 -11.17 -13.21
C LEU A 174 -6.72 -9.73 -13.21
N PHE A 175 -5.40 -9.54 -13.27
CA PHE A 175 -4.81 -8.20 -13.44
C PHE A 175 -5.30 -7.53 -14.73
N ASP A 176 -5.28 -8.25 -15.86
CA ASP A 176 -5.74 -7.71 -17.14
C ASP A 176 -7.22 -7.32 -17.11
N LEU A 177 -8.07 -8.13 -16.49
CA LEU A 177 -9.50 -7.84 -16.32
C LEU A 177 -9.72 -6.59 -15.46
N GLN A 178 -8.97 -6.45 -14.37
CA GLN A 178 -9.10 -5.31 -13.48
C GLN A 178 -8.64 -4.01 -14.13
N LYS A 179 -7.54 -4.07 -14.89
CA LYS A 179 -7.05 -2.95 -15.67
C LYS A 179 -8.06 -2.48 -16.71
N LYS A 180 -8.69 -3.41 -17.45
CA LYS A 180 -9.75 -3.07 -18.41
C LYS A 180 -10.94 -2.38 -17.74
N LYS A 181 -11.39 -2.88 -16.59
CA LYS A 181 -12.49 -2.26 -15.83
C LYS A 181 -12.14 -0.84 -15.36
N GLN A 182 -10.90 -0.61 -14.93
CA GLN A 182 -10.43 0.72 -14.54
C GLN A 182 -10.40 1.66 -15.76
N GLU A 183 -9.83 1.23 -16.88
CA GLU A 183 -9.78 2.02 -18.11
C GLU A 183 -11.19 2.35 -18.65
N GLU A 184 -12.14 1.41 -18.57
CA GLU A 184 -13.54 1.62 -18.95
C GLU A 184 -14.23 2.62 -18.01
N ALA A 185 -14.04 2.48 -16.69
CA ALA A 185 -14.60 3.39 -15.70
C ALA A 185 -14.03 4.82 -15.84
N GLU A 186 -12.74 4.95 -16.13
CA GLU A 186 -12.09 6.23 -16.41
C GLU A 186 -12.62 6.87 -17.69
N LYS A 187 -12.81 6.09 -18.77
CA LYS A 187 -13.42 6.58 -20.01
C LYS A 187 -14.87 7.01 -19.80
N GLU A 188 -15.65 6.27 -19.03
CA GLU A 188 -17.03 6.63 -18.70
C GLU A 188 -17.09 7.91 -17.85
N ALA A 189 -16.19 8.06 -16.88
CA ALA A 189 -16.07 9.28 -16.07
C ALA A 189 -15.70 10.49 -16.94
N ALA A 190 -14.69 10.35 -17.82
CA ALA A 190 -14.27 11.42 -18.72
C ALA A 190 -15.36 11.82 -19.73
N GLN A 191 -16.14 10.87 -20.24
CA GLN A 191 -17.27 11.18 -21.15
C GLN A 191 -18.40 11.91 -20.43
N LYS A 192 -18.69 11.59 -19.16
CA LYS A 192 -19.69 12.33 -18.35
C LYS A 192 -19.27 13.78 -18.11
N GLU A 193 -17.97 14.06 -17.99
CA GLU A 193 -17.46 15.44 -17.87
C GLU A 193 -17.57 16.24 -19.18
N ILE A 194 -17.51 15.59 -20.35
CA ILE A 194 -17.61 16.25 -21.66
C ILE A 194 -19.07 16.57 -22.04
N VAL A 195 -20.03 15.71 -21.66
CA VAL A 195 -21.47 15.94 -21.91
C VAL A 195 -22.06 16.98 -20.93
N ALA A 196 -21.41 17.23 -19.81
CA ALA A 196 -21.65 18.41 -18.98
C ALA A 196 -21.02 19.66 -19.65
N GLY A 197 -21.61 20.10 -20.77
CA GLY A 197 -21.24 21.32 -21.47
C GLY A 197 -21.23 22.58 -20.58
N PRO A 198 -20.70 23.71 -21.09
CA PRO A 198 -20.28 24.83 -20.27
C PRO A 198 -21.45 25.52 -19.54
N ALA A 199 -21.29 25.63 -18.22
CA ALA A 199 -21.97 26.57 -17.32
C ALA A 199 -23.47 26.34 -17.04
N GLU A 200 -23.77 25.44 -16.09
CA GLU A 200 -24.48 25.96 -14.92
C GLU A 200 -23.42 26.58 -13.99
N SER A 201 -23.47 27.91 -13.90
CA SER A 201 -22.57 28.73 -13.11
C SER A 201 -22.18 28.03 -11.80
N ILE A 202 -20.90 27.78 -11.62
CA ILE A 202 -20.32 27.69 -10.28
C ILE A 202 -20.62 29.05 -9.66
N LYS A 203 -21.78 29.17 -9.01
CA LYS A 203 -22.05 30.29 -8.10
C LYS A 203 -20.86 30.29 -7.18
N SER A 204 -20.09 31.38 -7.24
CA SER A 204 -18.97 31.71 -6.37
C SER A 204 -19.21 31.09 -5.00
N PRO A 205 -18.21 30.43 -4.37
CA PRO A 205 -18.39 29.75 -3.09
C PRO A 205 -19.16 30.66 -2.16
N ARG A 206 -20.44 30.32 -1.90
CA ARG A 206 -21.32 31.20 -1.13
C ARG A 206 -20.62 31.37 0.21
N LYS A 207 -20.29 32.62 0.56
CA LYS A 207 -19.63 32.92 1.82
C LYS A 207 -20.46 32.27 2.91
N ARG A 208 -19.84 31.31 3.60
CA ARG A 208 -20.53 30.52 4.60
C ARG A 208 -20.90 31.43 5.76
N ILE A 209 -22.19 31.59 6.00
CA ILE A 209 -22.71 32.31 7.16
C ILE A 209 -22.78 31.36 8.35
N PRO A 210 -22.58 31.84 9.60
CA PRO A 210 -22.86 31.08 10.82
C PRO A 210 -24.24 30.39 10.78
N CYS A 211 -24.36 29.22 11.40
CA CYS A 211 -25.63 28.47 11.42
C CYS A 211 -26.76 29.27 12.08
N TRP A 212 -26.45 30.06 13.10
CA TRP A 212 -27.39 30.94 13.78
C TRP A 212 -27.98 32.01 12.84
N ASP A 213 -27.14 32.64 12.01
CA ASP A 213 -27.57 33.63 11.03
C ASP A 213 -28.42 32.98 9.93
N PHE A 214 -28.06 31.74 9.55
CA PHE A 214 -28.82 30.98 8.55
C PHE A 214 -30.25 30.67 9.00
N PHE A 215 -30.45 30.46 10.29
CA PHE A 215 -31.76 30.18 10.87
C PHE A 215 -32.45 31.44 11.43
N GLU A 216 -31.96 32.64 11.11
CA GLU A 216 -32.55 33.92 11.54
C GLU A 216 -32.82 33.97 13.05
N ASN A 217 -31.91 33.45 13.87
CA ASN A 217 -32.04 33.42 15.34
C ASN A 217 -33.13 32.47 15.86
N HIS A 218 -33.71 31.65 14.99
CA HIS A 218 -34.74 30.68 15.32
C HIS A 218 -34.20 29.26 15.16
N ASN A 219 -33.86 28.59 16.26
CA ASN A 219 -33.59 27.17 16.20
C ASN A 219 -34.89 26.44 15.81
N PRO A 220 -35.01 25.77 14.65
CA PRO A 220 -36.24 25.10 14.28
C PRO A 220 -36.55 24.03 15.33
N VAL A 221 -37.64 24.26 16.06
CA VAL A 221 -38.07 23.55 17.29
C VAL A 221 -38.28 22.03 17.08
N CYS A 222 -38.11 21.52 15.87
CA CYS A 222 -38.37 20.12 15.50
C CYS A 222 -37.16 19.34 14.94
N GLN A 223 -35.91 19.83 15.02
CA GLN A 223 -34.72 18.97 14.82
C GLN A 223 -34.14 18.51 16.16
N ILE A 224 -34.90 17.66 16.86
CA ILE A 224 -34.66 17.11 18.22
C ILE A 224 -33.39 16.23 18.31
N ASN A 225 -32.60 16.13 17.24
CA ASN A 225 -31.46 15.23 17.16
C ASN A 225 -30.11 15.97 17.22
N CYS A 226 -30.05 17.28 17.44
CA CYS A 226 -28.77 17.98 17.59
C CYS A 226 -28.67 18.66 18.96
N ASP A 227 -28.31 17.91 19.99
CA ASP A 227 -28.09 18.41 21.37
C ASP A 227 -26.95 19.44 21.45
N GLU A 228 -26.14 19.53 20.40
CA GLU A 228 -24.97 20.40 20.27
C GLU A 228 -25.27 21.75 19.60
N CYS A 229 -26.44 21.89 18.96
CA CYS A 229 -26.86 23.15 18.33
C CYS A 229 -27.01 24.31 19.33
N PRO A 230 -27.64 24.15 20.51
CA PRO A 230 -27.71 25.22 21.52
C PRO A 230 -26.39 25.48 22.24
N LYS A 231 -25.40 24.57 22.18
CA LYS A 231 -24.10 24.76 22.85
C LYS A 231 -23.10 25.55 22.01
N LYS A 232 -23.25 25.56 20.67
CA LYS A 232 -22.42 26.39 19.78
C LYS A 232 -23.07 27.77 19.51
N ILE A 233 -23.54 28.44 20.57
CA ILE A 233 -23.81 29.89 20.58
C ILE A 233 -22.49 30.71 20.49
N SER A 234 -21.35 30.02 20.61
CA SER A 234 -20.04 30.62 20.33
C SER A 234 -19.89 30.91 18.83
N PRO A 235 -19.36 32.10 18.43
CA PRO A 235 -19.02 32.45 17.05
C PRO A 235 -17.82 31.65 16.53
N SER A 236 -17.82 30.34 16.76
CA SER A 236 -16.84 29.44 16.16
C SER A 236 -17.02 29.44 14.65
N ARG A 237 -15.89 29.51 13.95
CA ARG A 237 -15.84 29.36 12.49
C ARG A 237 -16.17 27.93 12.05
N ASP A 238 -16.15 26.99 12.98
CA ASP A 238 -16.30 25.58 12.71
C ASP A 238 -17.78 25.18 12.61
N PRO A 239 -18.11 24.25 11.68
CA PRO A 239 -19.46 23.74 11.58
C PRO A 239 -20.04 23.19 12.88
N CYS A 240 -21.35 23.36 13.07
CA CYS A 240 -22.09 22.64 14.11
C CYS A 240 -22.05 21.12 13.91
N TRP A 241 -21.95 20.63 12.67
CA TRP A 241 -21.91 19.20 12.35
C TRP A 241 -20.53 18.55 12.47
N VAL A 242 -19.45 19.31 12.65
CA VAL A 242 -18.12 18.76 12.91
C VAL A 242 -17.98 18.59 14.42
N VAL A 243 -17.78 17.34 14.81
CA VAL A 243 -17.56 16.93 16.19
C VAL A 243 -16.14 16.41 16.31
N GLU A 244 -15.44 16.81 17.37
CA GLU A 244 -14.13 16.30 17.71
C GLU A 244 -14.31 15.09 18.63
N GLY A 245 -13.78 13.95 18.21
CA GLY A 245 -13.67 12.73 19.00
C GLY A 245 -12.23 12.48 19.43
N LEU A 246 -12.05 11.75 20.53
CA LEU A 246 -10.75 11.30 21.01
C LEU A 246 -10.77 9.78 21.20
N ILE A 247 -9.89 9.05 20.52
CA ILE A 247 -9.68 7.61 20.71
C ILE A 247 -8.18 7.42 20.97
N GLU A 248 -7.84 6.85 22.12
CA GLU A 248 -6.45 6.50 22.49
C GLU A 248 -5.44 7.67 22.39
N GLY A 249 -5.91 8.90 22.67
CA GLY A 249 -5.07 10.11 22.62
C GLY A 249 -4.92 10.72 21.21
N VAL A 250 -5.57 10.15 20.20
CA VAL A 250 -5.65 10.73 18.85
C VAL A 250 -6.97 11.48 18.71
N SER A 251 -6.91 12.78 18.39
CA SER A 251 -8.09 13.57 18.04
C SER A 251 -8.47 13.34 16.57
N PHE A 252 -9.76 13.20 16.31
CA PHE A 252 -10.29 13.12 14.96
C PHE A 252 -11.57 13.93 14.83
N GLN A 253 -11.82 14.47 13.65
CA GLN A 253 -13.04 15.19 13.33
C GLN A 253 -13.97 14.27 12.54
N TYR A 254 -15.23 14.19 12.94
CA TYR A 254 -16.25 13.44 12.23
C TYR A 254 -17.54 14.24 12.06
N ILE A 255 -18.34 13.85 11.08
CA ILE A 255 -19.65 14.45 10.84
C ILE A 255 -20.66 13.72 11.72
N ASN A 256 -21.41 14.46 12.52
CA ASN A 256 -22.52 13.88 13.27
C ASN A 256 -23.62 13.41 12.30
N GLU A 257 -23.93 12.11 12.29
CA GLU A 257 -24.96 11.50 11.44
C GLU A 257 -26.32 12.20 11.60
N LYS A 258 -26.61 12.71 12.80
CA LYS A 258 -27.85 13.44 13.10
C LYS A 258 -27.94 14.76 12.32
N CYS A 259 -26.80 15.32 11.86
CA CYS A 259 -26.74 16.53 11.05
C CYS A 259 -26.92 16.29 9.54
N GLU A 260 -26.90 15.04 9.06
CA GLU A 260 -27.03 14.75 7.62
C GLU A 260 -28.36 15.24 7.03
N LYS A 261 -29.39 15.31 7.86
CA LYS A 261 -30.74 15.78 7.51
C LYS A 261 -30.96 17.27 7.82
N CYS A 262 -29.95 17.99 8.29
CA CYS A 262 -30.06 19.41 8.60
C CYS A 262 -30.02 20.26 7.33
N ASP A 263 -30.94 21.22 7.16
CA ASP A 263 -30.98 22.10 6.00
C ASP A 263 -29.69 22.91 5.83
N TYR A 264 -29.08 23.33 6.95
CA TYR A 264 -27.79 24.02 6.95
C TYR A 264 -26.66 23.10 6.44
N PHE A 265 -26.65 21.83 6.82
CA PHE A 265 -25.70 20.83 6.31
C PHE A 265 -25.94 20.52 4.83
N LEU A 266 -27.19 20.35 4.41
CA LEU A 266 -27.52 20.10 3.00
C LEU A 266 -27.08 21.27 2.11
N LYS A 267 -27.15 22.51 2.62
CA LYS A 267 -26.77 23.72 1.89
C LYS A 267 -25.27 23.99 1.87
N TYR A 268 -24.54 23.67 2.95
CA TYR A 268 -23.12 24.07 3.12
C TYR A 268 -22.14 22.92 3.42
N GLY A 269 -22.61 21.74 3.84
CA GLY A 269 -21.78 20.61 4.30
C GLY A 269 -21.27 19.67 3.20
N LYS A 270 -21.99 19.54 2.08
CA LYS A 270 -21.66 18.60 0.99
C LYS A 270 -20.37 18.91 0.19
N ARG A 271 -19.59 19.93 0.59
CA ARG A 271 -18.38 20.38 -0.14
C ARG A 271 -17.08 20.31 0.66
N VAL A 272 -17.12 19.86 1.91
CA VAL A 272 -15.92 19.77 2.75
C VAL A 272 -15.42 18.33 2.75
N THR A 273 -14.56 17.98 1.79
CA THR A 273 -13.66 16.84 1.99
C THR A 273 -12.77 17.16 3.18
N PRO A 274 -12.63 16.28 4.19
CA PRO A 274 -11.72 16.50 5.31
C PRO A 274 -10.32 16.75 4.71
N LYS A 275 -9.73 17.91 4.98
CA LYS A 275 -8.31 18.10 4.72
C LYS A 275 -7.59 17.14 5.66
N ALA A 276 -6.87 16.17 5.10
CA ALA A 276 -5.88 15.44 5.86
C ALA A 276 -4.83 16.46 6.31
N ASP A 277 -4.80 16.76 7.60
CA ASP A 277 -3.81 17.67 8.18
C ASP A 277 -2.43 17.01 8.13
N SER A 278 -1.73 17.19 7.01
CA SER A 278 -0.28 17.06 6.95
C SER A 278 0.33 18.38 7.38
N ASN A 279 0.45 18.59 8.70
CA ASN A 279 1.31 19.61 9.27
C ASN A 279 2.47 18.92 10.00
N ASN A 280 3.56 18.72 9.27
CA ASN A 280 4.89 18.73 9.85
C ASN A 280 5.62 19.95 9.26
N ASP A 281 6.52 20.52 10.05
CA ASP A 281 7.41 21.67 9.75
C ASP A 281 6.89 23.09 10.04
N LYS A 282 7.22 23.57 11.25
CA LYS A 282 8.20 24.66 11.52
C LYS A 282 7.81 25.43 12.77
N ASN A 283 8.69 25.42 13.77
CA ASN A 283 9.19 26.69 14.24
C ASN A 283 10.64 26.60 14.74
N SER A 284 11.44 27.52 14.23
CA SER A 284 12.83 27.73 14.53
C SER A 284 12.98 28.65 15.75
N SER A 285 14.07 28.43 16.50
CA SER A 285 14.96 29.45 17.07
C SER A 285 14.45 30.51 18.08
N SER A 286 15.35 30.73 19.04
CA SER A 286 15.62 31.95 19.83
C SER A 286 14.89 32.14 21.16
N GLY A 287 15.66 31.96 22.23
CA GLY A 287 15.42 32.49 23.56
C GLY A 287 16.77 32.59 24.28
N LYS A 288 17.40 33.77 24.20
CA LYS A 288 18.36 34.25 25.20
C LYS A 288 17.60 34.40 26.52
N GLU A 289 18.19 34.02 27.64
CA GLU A 289 18.38 34.90 28.80
C GLU A 289 19.15 34.19 29.94
N THR A 290 20.07 34.97 30.52
CA THR A 290 20.81 34.82 31.79
C THR A 290 21.76 33.64 32.00
#